data_AF-A0A924FG90-F1
#
_entry.id   AF-A0A924FG90-F1
#
_cell.length_a   1.000
_cell.length_b   1.000
_cell.length_c   1.000
_cell.angle_alpha   90.00
_cell.angle_beta   90.00
_cell.angle_gamma   90.00
#
_symmetry.space_group_name_H-M   'P 1'
#
loop_
_entity.id
_entity.type
_entity.pdbx_description
1 polymer ?
#
loop_
_entity_poly.entity_id
_entity_poly.type
_entity_poly.pdbx_seq_one_letter_code
_entity_poly.pdbx_strand_id
1 'polypeptide(L)' 'RLPASYANFLITNGAVIVPTFRCANDQPALDIIGQCFPDRKIVGIDSTDIVWGLGSFHCLSQQEPTS' A
#
# COMPACT_ATOMS: atom_id res chain seq x y z
N ARG A 1 -7.48 16.59 8.98
CA ARG A 1 -6.91 15.29 9.39
C ARG A 1 -6.72 14.50 8.09
N LEU A 2 -5.49 14.19 7.71
CA LEU A 2 -5.17 13.48 6.46
C LEU A 2 -5.64 12.01 6.61
N PRO A 3 -6.33 11.39 5.64
CA PRO A 3 -6.75 9.99 5.72
C PRO A 3 -5.58 9.03 5.41
N ALA A 4 -4.49 9.15 6.15
CA ALA A 4 -3.35 8.22 6.03
C ALA A 4 -3.77 6.85 6.56
N SER A 5 -3.73 5.83 5.69
CA SER A 5 -4.06 4.45 6.05
C SER A 5 -3.24 3.47 5.22
N TYR A 6 -2.50 2.61 5.92
CA TYR A 6 -1.78 1.48 5.34
C TYR A 6 -2.70 0.48 4.66
N ALA A 7 -3.99 0.43 5.04
CA ALA A 7 -4.97 -0.48 4.45
C ALA A 7 -5.32 -0.15 2.99
N ASN A 8 -4.92 1.03 2.49
CA ASN A 8 -5.07 1.38 1.06
C ASN A 8 -3.93 0.80 0.20
N PHE A 9 -3.46 -0.40 0.52
CA PHE A 9 -2.45 -1.10 -0.28
C PHE A 9 -3.05 -1.63 -1.58
N LEU A 10 -2.22 -1.76 -2.62
CA LEU A 10 -2.59 -2.29 -3.92
C LEU A 10 -1.95 -3.67 -4.12
N ILE A 11 -2.78 -4.70 -4.30
CA ILE A 11 -2.33 -6.04 -4.65
C ILE A 11 -2.15 -6.12 -6.17
N THR A 12 -1.02 -6.66 -6.62
CA THR A 12 -0.71 -6.94 -8.03
C THR A 12 -0.28 -8.40 -8.16
N ASN A 13 -0.12 -8.91 -9.38
CA ASN A 13 0.19 -10.32 -9.65
C ASN A 13 1.41 -10.87 -8.89
N GLY A 14 2.43 -10.06 -8.61
CA GLY A 14 3.64 -10.50 -7.88
C GLY A 14 4.03 -9.64 -6.68
N ALA A 15 3.28 -8.59 -6.36
CA ALA A 15 3.65 -7.66 -5.30
C ALA A 15 2.44 -7.04 -4.60
N VAL A 16 2.66 -6.53 -3.39
CA VAL A 16 1.72 -5.67 -2.65
C VAL A 16 2.39 -4.32 -2.42
N ILE A 17 1.79 -3.27 -2.98
CA ILE A 17 2.25 -1.90 -2.85
C ILE A 17 1.59 -1.29 -1.62
N VAL A 18 2.38 -0.90 -0.63
CA VAL A 18 1.89 -0.38 0.66
C VAL A 18 2.28 1.11 0.76
N PRO A 19 1.35 2.03 1.07
CA PRO A 19 1.70 3.42 1.29
C PRO A 19 2.50 3.58 2.60
N THR A 20 3.56 4.38 2.59
CA THR A 20 4.35 4.75 3.78
C THR A 20 4.31 6.26 4.03
N PHE A 21 4.57 6.68 5.27
CA PHE A 21 4.34 8.07 5.75
C PHE A 21 5.52 8.67 6.52
N ARG A 22 6.72 8.11 6.36
CA ARG A 22 7.96 8.54 7.03
C ARG A 22 7.84 8.53 8.55
N CYS A 23 7.17 7.52 9.11
CA CYS A 23 6.93 7.40 10.54
C CYS A 23 7.29 6.01 11.07
N ALA A 24 7.46 5.89 12.39
CA ALA A 24 7.86 4.64 13.03
C ALA A 24 6.89 3.47 12.77
N ASN A 25 5.65 3.75 12.37
CA ASN A 25 4.63 2.76 12.07
C ASN A 25 4.77 2.13 10.67
N ASP A 26 5.63 2.67 9.79
CA ASP A 26 5.80 2.14 8.43
C ASP A 26 6.32 0.70 8.46
N GLN A 27 7.37 0.42 9.25
CA GLN A 27 7.98 -0.90 9.30
C GLN A 27 7.03 -1.96 9.89
N PRO A 28 6.37 -1.74 11.04
CA PRO A 28 5.35 -2.67 11.54
C PRO A 28 4.23 -2.95 10.55
N ALA A 29 3.78 -1.94 9.80
CA ALA A 29 2.74 -2.12 8.79
C ALA A 29 3.21 -3.00 7.63
N LEU A 30 4.43 -2.77 7.12
CA LEU A 30 5.03 -3.60 6.07
C LEU A 30 5.21 -5.06 6.52
N ASP A 31 5.64 -5.28 7.76
CA ASP A 31 5.87 -6.61 8.32
C ASP A 31 4.55 -7.39 8.45
N ILE A 32 3.51 -6.76 9.00
CA ILE A 32 2.17 -7.38 9.16
C ILE A 32 1.58 -7.72 7.80
N ILE A 33 1.62 -6.79 6.84
CA ILE A 33 1.11 -7.03 5.50
C ILE A 33 1.93 -8.12 4.80
N GLY A 34 3.24 -8.16 5.01
CA GLY A 34 4.11 -9.23 4.51
C GLY A 34 3.72 -10.62 4.99
N GLN A 35 3.36 -10.76 6.28
CA GLN A 35 2.89 -12.02 6.83
C GLN A 35 1.57 -12.49 6.19
N CYS A 36 0.72 -11.56 5.74
CA CYS A 36 -0.53 -11.88 5.05
C CYS A 36 -0.33 -12.30 3.58
N PHE A 37 0.78 -11.94 2.95
CA PHE A 37 1.06 -12.22 1.54
C PHE A 37 2.45 -12.86 1.34
N PRO A 38 2.68 -14.08 1.85
CA PRO A 38 4.01 -14.70 1.87
C PRO A 38 4.61 -14.93 0.47
N ASP A 39 3.76 -15.10 -0.55
CA ASP A 39 4.17 -15.35 -1.95
C ASP A 39 4.31 -14.06 -2.78
N ARG A 40 4.17 -12.87 -2.15
CA ARG A 40 4.23 -11.59 -2.85
C ARG A 40 5.32 -10.70 -2.29
N LYS A 41 5.98 -9.95 -3.17
CA LYS A 41 6.93 -8.91 -2.75
C LYS A 41 6.21 -7.73 -2.13
N ILE A 42 6.54 -7.36 -0.90
CA ILE A 42 6.04 -6.12 -0.28
C ILE A 42 6.89 -4.94 -0.74
N VAL A 43 6.25 -3.88 -1.24
CA VAL A 43 6.90 -2.67 -1.72
C VAL A 43 6.28 -1.46 -1.04
N GLY A 44 7.02 -0.83 -0.13
CA GLY A 44 6.62 0.43 0.49
C GLY A 44 6.87 1.61 -0.45
N ILE A 45 5.86 2.46 -0.68
CA ILE A 45 6.00 3.70 -1.45
C ILE A 45 5.58 4.89 -0.60
N ASP A 46 6.47 5.86 -0.48
CA ASP A 46 6.21 7.10 0.24
C ASP A 46 5.02 7.82 -0.38
N SER A 47 3.96 7.90 0.41
CA SER A 47 2.67 8.47 0.01
C SER A 47 2.38 9.76 0.77
N THR A 48 3.35 10.30 1.51
CA THR A 48 3.18 11.52 2.33
C THR A 48 2.62 12.69 1.51
N ASP A 49 3.03 12.81 0.25
CA ASP A 49 2.55 13.84 -0.68
C ASP A 49 1.25 13.46 -1.42
N ILE A 50 0.97 12.16 -1.58
CA ILE A 50 -0.21 11.64 -2.31
C ILE A 50 -1.49 11.71 -1.47
N VAL A 51 -1.42 11.54 -0.14
CA VAL A 51 -2.62 11.60 0.71
C VAL A 51 -3.25 13.00 0.74
N TRP A 52 -2.55 14.05 0.27
CA TRP A 52 -3.14 15.39 0.07
C TRP A 52 -4.19 15.44 -1.04
N GLY A 53 -4.25 14.44 -1.94
CA GLY A 53 -5.19 14.35 -3.05
C GLY A 53 -6.53 13.65 -2.77
N LEU A 54 -6.86 13.35 -1.50
CA LEU A 54 -8.08 12.62 -1.08
C LEU A 54 -8.20 11.17 -1.61
N GLY A 55 -7.12 10.57 -2.10
CA GLY A 55 -7.07 9.17 -2.55
C GLY A 55 -5.68 8.54 -2.37
N SER A 56 -5.61 7.21 -2.32
CA SER A 56 -4.37 6.41 -2.29
C SER A 56 -4.34 5.44 -3.48
N PHE A 57 -3.27 4.65 -3.67
CA PHE A 57 -3.09 3.74 -4.81
C PHE A 57 -4.32 2.90 -5.15
N HIS A 58 -5.01 2.37 -4.12
CA HIS A 58 -6.23 1.59 -4.28
C HIS A 58 -7.36 2.36 -5.02
N CYS A 59 -7.48 3.67 -4.80
CA CYS A 59 -8.50 4.52 -5.43
C CYS A 59 -8.16 4.92 -6.87
N LEU A 60 -6.91 4.70 -7.31
CA LEU A 60 -6.39 5.12 -8.63
C LEU A 60 -6.23 3.94 -9.60
N SER A 61 -6.53 2.72 -9.19
CA SER A 61 -6.30 1.51 -9.99
C SER A 61 -7.55 0.64 -10.11
N GLN A 62 -7.74 0.03 -11.28
CA GLN A 62 -8.68 -1.06 -11.50
C GLN A 62 -7.90 -2.31 -11.93
N GLN A 63 -8.16 -3.45 -11.28
CA GLN A 63 -7.50 -4.71 -11.64
C GLN A 63 -8.31 -5.43 -12.71
N GLU A 64 -7.68 -5.76 -13.84
CA GLU A 64 -8.23 -6.62 -14.88
C GLU A 64 -7.63 -8.03 -14.73
N PRO A 65 -8.43 -9.05 -14.39
CA PRO A 65 -7.96 -10.44 -14.32
C PRO A 65 -7.58 -10.96 -15.70
N THR A 66 -6.48 -11.71 -15.79
CA THR A 66 -6.16 -12.49 -17.00
C THR A 66 -7.09 -13.69 -17.14
N SER A 67 -7.58 -13.93 -18.36
CA SER A 67 -8.34 -15.11 -18.78
C SER A 67 -7.48 -16.38 -18.82
#